data_AF-A0A1A8IW17-F1
#
_entry.id   AF-A0A1A8IW17-F1
#
_cell.length_a   1.000
_cell.length_b   1.000
_cell.length_c   1.000
_cell.angle_alpha   90.00
_cell.angle_beta   90.00
_cell.angle_gamma   90.00
#
_symmetry.space_group_name_H-M   'P 1'
#
loop_
_entity.id
_entity.type
_entity.pdbx_description
1 polymer ?
#
loop_
_entity_poly.entity_id
_entity_poly.type
_entity_poly.pdbx_seq_one_letter_code
_entity_poly.pdbx_strand_id
1 'polypeptide(L)'
;MINADDIARLCYDRFSQLPRRGKPEPGREWTLLAAVVKVTRREDADSVEKEVVSLGTGTKCIGQAAMSPNGDILNDSHAEVIARRGCLRYLIQELHRAVSGRGSLVFCSADERGKWRLRPGVSFLLFTSHTPCGDASIIPMTDSESQPCPPVSSVNRSEWTDRRGDLKRKAEEPGQGAKPKLPHLEDMQKSETKNEDAKQDSHTYPQSRDIHRTGAKCVPAGPEDSLHPGVGYHSTGVLRVKPGRGEPTLSLSCSDKLARWGVVGFQGALLCHFLEEALYFSTVVVGRCPYSREVLHRALVSRCSHVSNLPAGFSVRSPELLQSSLEFPFSRNQTELRHRAEQGRVSACGAAISWCNVEELPLDVTANGYKHGVTKKALGTPKSRSLLCKLELFHSFLSLVAATDLPSLPDSLRSAELHTYWDYKQASRSYQQAWQQLCSQAFPLWPRSRTSLLLFH
;
A
#
# COMPACT_ATOMS: atom_id res chain seq x y z
N MET A 1 -22.85 3.78 -17.50
CA MET A 1 -21.94 4.62 -16.66
C MET A 1 -21.42 3.80 -15.47
N ILE A 2 -20.24 4.08 -14.91
CA ILE A 2 -19.77 3.45 -13.65
C ILE A 2 -20.36 4.23 -12.47
N ASN A 3 -21.06 3.56 -11.56
CA ASN A 3 -21.55 4.13 -10.31
C ASN A 3 -20.62 3.74 -9.15
N ALA A 4 -20.15 4.72 -8.37
CA ALA A 4 -19.19 4.51 -7.29
C ALA A 4 -19.74 3.65 -6.14
N ASP A 5 -21.02 3.82 -5.78
CA ASP A 5 -21.67 3.10 -4.69
C ASP A 5 -21.95 1.64 -5.07
N ASP A 6 -22.25 1.36 -6.34
CA ASP A 6 -22.34 -0.02 -6.82
C ASP A 6 -21.00 -0.75 -6.74
N ILE A 7 -19.91 -0.07 -7.07
CA ILE A 7 -18.55 -0.64 -6.95
C ILE A 7 -18.18 -0.87 -5.48
N ALA A 8 -18.42 0.11 -4.60
CA ALA A 8 -18.16 -0.04 -3.17
C ALA A 8 -18.98 -1.18 -2.56
N ARG A 9 -20.29 -1.23 -2.85
CA ARG A 9 -21.21 -2.30 -2.40
C ARG A 9 -20.73 -3.67 -2.87
N LEU A 10 -20.43 -3.83 -4.17
CA LEU A 10 -19.91 -5.06 -4.75
C LEU A 10 -18.62 -5.54 -4.04
N CYS A 11 -17.72 -4.62 -3.68
CA CYS A 11 -16.48 -4.94 -2.97
C CYS A 11 -16.73 -5.29 -1.48
N TYR A 12 -17.67 -4.61 -0.82
CA TYR A 12 -18.07 -4.88 0.56
C TYR A 12 -18.81 -6.21 0.68
N ASP A 13 -19.68 -6.55 -0.26
CA ASP A 13 -20.40 -7.81 -0.34
C ASP A 13 -19.43 -8.98 -0.58
N ARG A 14 -18.47 -8.82 -1.49
CA ARG A 14 -17.40 -9.82 -1.68
C ARG A 14 -16.57 -10.00 -0.41
N PHE A 15 -16.27 -8.93 0.33
CA PHE A 15 -15.60 -9.04 1.63
C PHE A 15 -16.47 -9.73 2.69
N SER A 16 -17.79 -9.45 2.73
CA SER A 16 -18.71 -10.02 3.72
C SER A 16 -18.77 -11.54 3.59
N GLN A 17 -18.76 -12.07 2.36
CA GLN A 17 -18.74 -13.49 2.01
C GLN A 17 -17.46 -14.24 2.43
N LEU A 18 -16.34 -13.55 2.71
CA LEU A 18 -15.11 -14.22 3.10
C LEU A 18 -15.21 -14.88 4.50
N PRO A 19 -14.47 -15.97 4.78
CA PRO A 19 -14.41 -16.58 6.11
C PRO A 19 -13.97 -15.60 7.22
N ARG A 20 -14.28 -15.94 8.47
CA ARG A 20 -13.91 -15.11 9.64
C ARG A 20 -12.39 -14.96 9.86
N ARG A 21 -11.58 -15.92 9.40
CA ARG A 21 -10.12 -15.94 9.63
C ARG A 21 -9.44 -14.71 9.02
N GLY A 22 -8.87 -13.87 9.88
CA GLY A 22 -8.18 -12.64 9.50
C GLY A 22 -9.07 -11.41 9.30
N LYS A 23 -10.39 -11.52 9.54
CA LYS A 23 -11.27 -10.35 9.63
C LYS A 23 -11.00 -9.61 10.95
N PRO A 24 -11.12 -8.28 11.00
CA PRO A 24 -10.90 -7.52 12.23
C PRO A 24 -11.92 -7.89 13.31
N GLU A 25 -11.49 -7.91 14.56
CA GLU A 25 -12.37 -8.05 15.72
C GLU A 25 -13.37 -6.87 15.83
N PRO A 26 -14.69 -7.10 15.81
CA PRO A 26 -15.69 -6.02 15.84
C PRO A 26 -15.58 -5.12 17.08
N GLY A 27 -15.54 -3.80 16.87
CA GLY A 27 -15.42 -2.80 17.94
C GLY A 27 -14.02 -2.69 18.57
N ARG A 28 -13.04 -3.47 18.12
CA ARG A 28 -11.66 -3.44 18.65
C ARG A 28 -10.59 -3.30 17.58
N GLU A 29 -10.75 -3.94 16.43
CA GLU A 29 -9.84 -3.80 15.30
C GLU A 29 -10.52 -3.10 14.10
N TRP A 30 -9.73 -2.35 13.35
CA TRP A 30 -10.10 -1.80 12.05
C TRP A 30 -9.12 -2.23 10.97
N THR A 31 -9.54 -2.16 9.71
CA THR A 31 -8.65 -2.39 8.57
C THR A 31 -9.07 -1.54 7.38
N LEU A 32 -8.24 -1.52 6.34
CA LEU A 32 -8.61 -0.98 5.04
C LEU A 32 -8.91 -2.13 4.09
N LEU A 33 -9.76 -1.87 3.09
CA LEU A 33 -10.13 -2.79 2.03
C LEU A 33 -9.80 -2.15 0.68
N ALA A 34 -9.27 -2.91 -0.26
CA ALA A 34 -9.14 -2.52 -1.64
C ALA A 34 -9.47 -3.71 -2.53
N ALA A 35 -9.86 -3.44 -3.77
CA ALA A 35 -10.22 -4.48 -4.72
C ALA A 35 -9.95 -4.04 -6.15
N VAL A 36 -9.59 -4.99 -7.00
CA VAL A 36 -9.58 -4.81 -8.46
C VAL A 36 -10.85 -5.45 -9.01
N VAL A 37 -11.60 -4.65 -9.77
CA VAL A 37 -12.84 -5.07 -10.43
C VAL A 37 -12.61 -5.08 -11.94
N LYS A 38 -12.89 -6.22 -12.57
CA LYS A 38 -12.97 -6.34 -14.03
C LYS A 38 -14.31 -5.79 -14.48
N VAL A 39 -14.29 -4.96 -15.51
CA VAL A 39 -15.48 -4.42 -16.17
C VAL A 39 -15.50 -4.93 -17.59
N THR A 40 -16.59 -5.59 -17.99
CA THR A 40 -16.83 -6.02 -19.37
C THR A 40 -18.01 -5.23 -19.94
N ARG A 41 -17.78 -4.50 -21.02
CA ARG A 41 -18.83 -3.90 -21.85
C ARG A 41 -19.10 -4.83 -23.04
N ARG A 42 -20.35 -5.19 -23.27
CA ARG A 42 -20.79 -5.92 -24.47
C ARG A 42 -21.28 -4.91 -25.50
N GLU A 43 -21.09 -5.20 -26.79
CA GLU A 43 -21.49 -4.28 -27.87
C GLU A 43 -23.01 -4.35 -28.12
N ASP A 44 -23.60 -5.55 -28.00
CA ASP A 44 -25.02 -5.81 -28.31
C ASP A 44 -26.00 -5.45 -27.17
N ALA A 45 -25.49 -5.10 -25.99
CA ALA A 45 -26.28 -4.80 -24.81
C ALA A 45 -25.61 -3.72 -23.97
N ASP A 46 -26.35 -2.64 -23.65
CA ASP A 46 -25.93 -1.52 -22.78
C ASP A 46 -25.68 -1.95 -21.30
N SER A 47 -25.67 -3.26 -21.05
CA SER A 47 -25.24 -3.91 -19.83
C SER A 47 -23.72 -3.82 -19.63
N VAL A 48 -23.32 -3.37 -18.44
CA VAL A 48 -21.92 -3.34 -17.99
C VAL A 48 -21.73 -4.35 -16.87
N GLU A 49 -21.09 -5.47 -17.17
CA GLU A 49 -20.75 -6.50 -16.16
C GLU A 49 -19.57 -6.03 -15.30
N LYS A 50 -19.66 -6.29 -13.99
CA LYS A 50 -18.69 -5.88 -12.97
C LYS A 50 -18.36 -7.08 -12.09
N GLU A 51 -17.11 -7.52 -12.08
CA GLU A 51 -16.67 -8.68 -11.31
C GLU A 51 -15.45 -8.34 -10.44
N VAL A 52 -15.53 -8.59 -9.13
CA VAL A 52 -14.34 -8.49 -8.27
C VAL A 52 -13.39 -9.63 -8.63
N VAL A 53 -12.21 -9.31 -9.17
CA VAL A 53 -11.20 -10.31 -9.55
C VAL A 53 -10.08 -10.44 -8.53
N SER A 54 -9.86 -9.41 -7.70
CA SER A 54 -9.04 -9.52 -6.50
C SER A 54 -9.46 -8.53 -5.43
N LEU A 55 -9.21 -8.88 -4.18
CA LEU A 55 -9.57 -8.14 -2.99
C LEU A 55 -8.45 -8.30 -1.95
N GLY A 56 -8.09 -7.21 -1.29
CA GLY A 56 -7.06 -7.18 -0.25
C GLY A 56 -7.47 -6.36 0.96
N THR A 57 -7.07 -6.77 2.15
CA THR A 57 -7.13 -5.94 3.36
C THR A 57 -5.76 -5.75 4.00
N GLY A 58 -5.66 -4.77 4.89
CA GLY A 58 -4.49 -4.58 5.74
C GLY A 58 -3.87 -3.18 5.63
N THR A 59 -2.99 -2.88 6.59
CA THR A 59 -2.46 -1.51 6.83
C THR A 59 -1.00 -1.51 7.30
N LYS A 60 -0.26 -2.59 7.03
CA LYS A 60 1.03 -2.88 7.67
C LYS A 60 2.10 -3.23 6.63
N CYS A 61 3.35 -2.91 6.94
CA CYS A 61 4.54 -3.37 6.20
C CYS A 61 5.54 -4.00 7.19
N ILE A 62 6.47 -4.80 6.67
CA ILE A 62 7.62 -5.27 7.45
C ILE A 62 8.76 -4.24 7.41
N GLY A 63 9.58 -4.22 8.45
CA GLY A 63 10.81 -3.42 8.51
C GLY A 63 11.89 -3.96 7.57
N GLN A 64 12.92 -3.15 7.29
CA GLN A 64 13.97 -3.50 6.33
C GLN A 64 14.75 -4.76 6.73
N ALA A 65 15.04 -5.00 8.03
CA ALA A 65 15.77 -6.19 8.46
C ALA A 65 14.98 -7.50 8.28
N ALA A 66 13.64 -7.42 8.15
CA ALA A 66 12.77 -8.57 7.93
C ALA A 66 12.58 -8.93 6.44
N MET A 67 13.19 -8.19 5.51
CA MET A 67 13.09 -8.47 4.07
C MET A 67 13.94 -9.69 3.68
N SER A 68 13.32 -10.70 3.05
CA SER A 68 14.02 -11.91 2.61
C SER A 68 14.74 -11.75 1.26
N PRO A 69 15.98 -12.27 1.12
CA PRO A 69 16.65 -12.41 -0.17
C PRO A 69 15.98 -13.47 -1.07
N ASN A 70 15.32 -14.47 -0.48
CA ASN A 70 14.66 -15.58 -1.19
C ASN A 70 13.28 -15.20 -1.75
N GLY A 71 12.84 -13.94 -1.58
CA GLY A 71 11.55 -13.46 -2.11
C GLY A 71 10.30 -14.05 -1.46
N ASP A 72 10.45 -14.87 -0.42
CA ASP A 72 9.41 -15.72 0.18
C ASP A 72 8.55 -15.02 1.25
N ILE A 73 8.93 -13.81 1.65
CA ILE A 73 8.20 -12.92 2.57
C ILE A 73 7.48 -11.81 1.80
N LEU A 74 6.25 -11.48 2.23
CA LEU A 74 5.46 -10.36 1.71
C LEU A 74 5.79 -9.05 2.43
N ASN A 75 6.48 -8.14 1.73
CA ASN A 75 7.02 -6.91 2.33
C ASN A 75 5.96 -5.87 2.76
N ASP A 76 4.86 -5.79 2.01
CA ASP A 76 3.84 -4.75 2.15
C ASP A 76 2.46 -5.38 2.07
N SER A 77 1.71 -5.26 3.15
CA SER A 77 0.37 -5.80 3.36
C SER A 77 -0.65 -4.69 3.53
N HIS A 78 -0.48 -3.56 2.84
CA HIS A 78 -1.57 -2.62 2.61
C HIS A 78 -2.57 -3.17 1.60
N ALA A 79 -3.85 -2.91 1.84
CA ALA A 79 -4.97 -3.36 1.05
C ALA A 79 -4.77 -3.18 -0.48
N GLU A 80 -4.37 -2.00 -0.93
CA GLU A 80 -4.19 -1.66 -2.36
C GLU A 80 -3.06 -2.49 -3.00
N VAL A 81 -2.00 -2.76 -2.23
CA VAL A 81 -0.86 -3.57 -2.67
C VAL A 81 -1.23 -5.05 -2.71
N ILE A 82 -2.01 -5.52 -1.74
CA ILE A 82 -2.55 -6.89 -1.72
C ILE A 82 -3.48 -7.11 -2.92
N ALA A 83 -4.46 -6.24 -3.13
CA ALA A 83 -5.42 -6.33 -4.25
C ALA A 83 -4.70 -6.31 -5.61
N ARG A 84 -3.70 -5.44 -5.79
CA ARG A 84 -2.88 -5.42 -7.00
C ARG A 84 -2.08 -6.71 -7.18
N ARG A 85 -1.52 -7.31 -6.11
CA ARG A 85 -0.75 -8.57 -6.19
C ARG A 85 -1.63 -9.79 -6.44
N GLY A 86 -2.82 -9.86 -5.82
CA GLY A 86 -3.80 -10.89 -6.14
C GLY A 86 -4.36 -10.76 -7.56
N CYS A 87 -4.51 -9.54 -8.07
CA CYS A 87 -4.83 -9.31 -9.48
C CYS A 87 -3.72 -9.82 -10.42
N LEU A 88 -2.42 -9.71 -10.06
CA LEU A 88 -1.36 -10.32 -10.89
C LEU A 88 -1.55 -11.85 -10.97
N ARG A 89 -1.88 -12.51 -9.87
CA ARG A 89 -2.12 -13.95 -9.83
C ARG A 89 -3.32 -14.35 -10.71
N TYR A 90 -4.39 -13.55 -10.68
CA TYR A 90 -5.53 -13.70 -11.59
C TYR A 90 -5.13 -13.56 -13.07
N LEU A 91 -4.35 -12.53 -13.42
CA LEU A 91 -3.91 -12.32 -14.80
C LEU A 91 -2.94 -13.40 -15.30
N ILE A 92 -2.08 -13.93 -14.43
CA ILE A 92 -1.22 -15.09 -14.75
C ILE A 92 -2.09 -16.32 -15.06
N GLN A 93 -3.14 -16.60 -14.27
CA GLN A 93 -4.07 -17.70 -14.57
C GLN A 93 -4.79 -17.47 -15.91
N GLU A 94 -5.29 -16.27 -16.16
CA GLU A 94 -6.00 -15.97 -17.42
C GLU A 94 -5.10 -16.10 -18.65
N LEU A 95 -3.84 -15.63 -18.59
CA LEU A 95 -2.86 -15.89 -19.64
C LEU A 95 -2.55 -17.39 -19.76
N HIS A 96 -2.44 -18.12 -18.66
CA HIS A 96 -2.18 -19.57 -18.70
C HIS A 96 -3.36 -20.31 -19.35
N ARG A 97 -4.61 -19.91 -19.10
CA ARG A 97 -5.77 -20.46 -19.81
C ARG A 97 -5.75 -20.09 -21.30
N ALA A 98 -5.30 -18.89 -21.64
CA ALA A 98 -5.16 -18.42 -23.02
C ALA A 98 -4.11 -19.21 -23.82
N VAL A 99 -2.87 -19.32 -23.33
CA VAL A 99 -1.78 -20.03 -24.03
C VAL A 99 -2.04 -21.54 -24.14
N SER A 100 -2.71 -22.15 -23.15
CA SER A 100 -3.07 -23.57 -23.18
C SER A 100 -4.37 -23.87 -23.94
N GLY A 101 -4.87 -22.94 -24.76
CA GLY A 101 -6.08 -23.15 -25.59
C GLY A 101 -7.41 -23.27 -24.83
N ARG A 102 -7.44 -23.10 -23.50
CA ARG A 102 -8.64 -23.17 -22.65
C ARG A 102 -9.50 -21.91 -22.70
N GLY A 103 -9.06 -20.90 -23.45
CA GLY A 103 -9.70 -19.59 -23.58
C GLY A 103 -9.52 -18.69 -22.35
N SER A 104 -9.49 -17.38 -22.58
CA SER A 104 -9.50 -16.36 -21.51
C SER A 104 -10.68 -15.41 -21.70
N LEU A 105 -11.24 -14.96 -20.58
CA LEU A 105 -12.27 -13.91 -20.53
C LEU A 105 -11.65 -12.50 -20.44
N VAL A 106 -10.34 -12.41 -20.27
CA VAL A 106 -9.58 -11.15 -20.15
C VAL A 106 -8.77 -10.87 -21.41
N PHE A 107 -8.12 -11.89 -21.97
CA PHE A 107 -7.12 -11.73 -23.03
C PHE A 107 -7.56 -12.32 -24.38
N CYS A 108 -7.10 -11.67 -25.45
CA CYS A 108 -7.06 -12.21 -26.81
C CYS A 108 -5.66 -12.00 -27.39
N SER A 109 -5.35 -12.72 -28.48
CA SER A 109 -4.08 -12.57 -29.19
C SER A 109 -3.89 -11.14 -29.65
N ALA A 110 -2.66 -10.66 -29.51
CA ALA A 110 -2.24 -9.37 -30.02
C ALA A 110 -1.64 -9.49 -31.43
N ASP A 111 -1.17 -8.38 -31.99
CA ASP A 111 -0.60 -8.36 -33.34
C ASP A 111 0.90 -8.75 -33.29
N GLU A 112 1.59 -8.42 -32.20
CA GLU A 112 2.94 -8.91 -31.90
C GLU A 112 2.99 -10.41 -31.54
N ARG A 113 4.03 -11.12 -32.02
CA ARG A 113 4.22 -12.56 -31.79
C ARG A 113 4.29 -12.90 -30.30
N GLY A 114 3.43 -13.81 -29.86
CA GLY A 114 3.38 -14.31 -28.48
C GLY A 114 2.83 -13.30 -27.48
N LYS A 115 2.37 -12.14 -27.95
CA LYS A 115 1.75 -11.11 -27.13
C LYS A 115 0.24 -11.30 -27.07
N TRP A 116 -0.30 -10.75 -25.99
CA TRP A 116 -1.71 -10.72 -25.66
C TRP A 116 -2.11 -9.29 -25.32
N ARG A 117 -3.36 -8.96 -25.62
CA ARG A 117 -3.99 -7.68 -25.26
C ARG A 117 -5.31 -7.96 -24.56
N LEU A 118 -5.86 -6.95 -23.88
CA LEU A 118 -7.20 -7.08 -23.31
C LEU A 118 -8.21 -7.29 -24.45
N ARG A 119 -9.21 -8.13 -24.19
CA ARG A 119 -10.36 -8.27 -25.09
C ARG A 119 -11.06 -6.90 -25.25
N PRO A 120 -11.63 -6.61 -26.43
CA PRO A 120 -12.52 -5.47 -26.61
C PRO A 120 -13.58 -5.41 -25.49
N GLY A 121 -13.87 -4.21 -25.01
CA GLY A 121 -14.80 -3.98 -23.90
C GLY A 121 -14.29 -4.32 -22.49
N VAL A 122 -13.18 -5.05 -22.33
CA VAL A 122 -12.60 -5.39 -21.01
C VAL A 122 -11.71 -4.26 -20.48
N SER A 123 -11.94 -3.88 -19.23
CA SER A 123 -11.12 -2.91 -18.50
C SER A 123 -11.06 -3.24 -17.02
N PHE A 124 -10.13 -2.64 -16.27
CA PHE A 124 -10.02 -2.82 -14.82
C PHE A 124 -10.19 -1.49 -14.10
N LEU A 125 -10.86 -1.50 -12.96
CA LEU A 125 -10.88 -0.38 -12.02
C LEU A 125 -10.35 -0.81 -10.65
N LEU A 126 -9.86 0.15 -9.89
CA LEU A 126 -9.44 -0.04 -8.51
C LEU A 126 -10.46 0.58 -7.57
N PHE A 127 -10.90 -0.19 -6.58
CA PHE A 127 -11.60 0.31 -5.41
C PHE A 127 -10.65 0.36 -4.20
N THR A 128 -10.75 1.40 -3.36
CA THR A 128 -10.13 1.47 -2.04
C THR A 128 -11.11 2.07 -1.03
N SER A 129 -11.24 1.50 0.16
CA SER A 129 -12.19 1.96 1.19
C SER A 129 -11.81 3.28 1.84
N HIS A 130 -10.59 3.76 1.59
CA HIS A 130 -10.05 5.00 2.14
C HIS A 130 -9.06 5.60 1.14
N THR A 131 -8.83 6.91 1.20
CA THR A 131 -7.80 7.59 0.42
C THR A 131 -6.43 6.91 0.60
N PRO A 132 -5.69 6.63 -0.49
CA PRO A 132 -4.40 5.93 -0.42
C PRO A 132 -3.41 6.66 0.47
N CYS A 133 -2.70 5.94 1.33
CA CYS A 133 -1.68 6.58 2.18
C CYS A 133 -0.60 7.26 1.34
N GLY A 134 0.00 8.32 1.88
CA GLY A 134 0.96 9.17 1.16
C GLY A 134 0.36 10.53 0.83
N ASP A 135 0.63 11.02 -0.38
CA ASP A 135 0.20 12.35 -0.84
C ASP A 135 -1.33 12.50 -0.96
N ALA A 136 -2.04 11.43 -1.35
CA ALA A 136 -3.50 11.43 -1.51
C ALA A 136 -4.28 11.52 -0.18
N SER A 137 -3.59 11.35 0.96
CA SER A 137 -4.15 11.52 2.30
C SER A 137 -3.81 12.87 2.95
N ILE A 138 -3.11 13.77 2.24
CA ILE A 138 -2.81 15.14 2.69
C ILE A 138 -3.92 16.07 2.20
N ILE A 139 -5.01 16.12 2.97
CA ILE A 139 -6.29 16.72 2.56
C ILE A 139 -6.64 17.88 3.49
N PRO A 140 -6.97 19.08 2.98
CA PRO A 140 -7.52 20.16 3.80
C PRO A 140 -8.76 19.70 4.57
N MET A 141 -8.77 19.94 5.87
CA MET A 141 -9.98 19.78 6.69
C MET A 141 -11.02 20.81 6.25
N THR A 142 -12.28 20.41 6.29
CA THR A 142 -13.39 21.34 6.13
C THR A 142 -13.56 22.20 7.39
N ASP A 143 -14.19 23.37 7.27
CA ASP A 143 -14.38 24.28 8.42
C ASP A 143 -15.25 23.65 9.54
N SER A 144 -16.00 22.59 9.23
CA SER A 144 -16.72 21.74 10.20
C SER A 144 -15.86 20.69 10.91
N GLU A 145 -14.67 20.38 10.39
CA GLU A 145 -13.70 19.44 10.98
C GLU A 145 -12.56 20.17 11.70
N SER A 146 -12.32 21.45 11.40
CA SER A 146 -11.24 22.22 12.00
C SER A 146 -11.49 22.53 13.48
N GLN A 147 -10.74 21.88 14.37
CA GLN A 147 -10.56 22.35 15.75
C GLN A 147 -9.24 23.14 15.86
N PRO A 148 -9.20 24.21 16.67
CA PRO A 148 -7.97 24.97 16.87
C PRO A 148 -6.93 24.13 17.60
N CYS A 149 -5.86 23.74 16.90
CA CYS A 149 -4.72 23.08 17.52
C CYS A 149 -3.85 24.08 18.29
N PRO A 150 -3.46 23.80 19.55
CA PRO A 150 -2.37 24.52 20.20
C PRO A 150 -1.05 24.30 19.45
N PRO A 151 -0.11 25.26 19.45
CA PRO A 151 1.21 25.06 18.87
C PRO A 151 1.97 23.97 19.61
N VAL A 152 2.64 23.08 18.87
CA VAL A 152 3.48 22.03 19.44
C VAL A 152 4.79 22.66 19.91
N SER A 153 5.00 22.73 21.22
CA SER A 153 6.29 23.13 21.78
C SER A 153 7.37 22.11 21.42
N SER A 154 8.49 22.58 20.87
CA SER A 154 9.65 21.76 20.59
C SER A 154 10.22 21.19 21.89
N VAL A 155 10.06 19.89 22.11
CA VAL A 155 10.69 19.20 23.26
C VAL A 155 12.20 19.21 23.03
N ASN A 156 12.91 19.99 23.85
CA ASN A 156 14.36 20.01 23.84
C ASN A 156 14.93 18.61 24.12
N ARG A 157 15.96 18.25 23.37
CA ARG A 157 16.63 16.94 23.46
C ARG A 157 17.62 16.93 24.62
N SER A 158 17.12 16.89 25.85
CA SER A 158 17.92 16.62 27.05
C SER A 158 17.74 15.19 27.53
N GLU A 159 18.78 14.64 28.13
CA GLU A 159 18.91 13.22 28.44
C GLU A 159 17.91 12.75 29.49
N TRP A 160 17.20 11.65 29.21
CA TRP A 160 16.46 10.91 30.23
C TRP A 160 17.03 9.50 30.33
N THR A 161 17.73 9.23 31.43
CA THR A 161 18.32 7.93 31.73
C THR A 161 17.22 6.93 32.07
N ASP A 162 17.13 5.85 31.27
CA ASP A 162 16.04 4.89 31.37
C ASP A 162 16.17 4.02 32.63
N ARG A 163 15.29 4.25 33.61
CA ARG A 163 15.01 3.30 34.70
C ARG A 163 13.71 2.56 34.42
N ARG A 164 13.77 1.51 33.61
CA ARG A 164 12.76 0.44 33.59
C ARG A 164 13.41 -0.88 33.95
N GLY A 165 12.90 -1.50 35.02
CA GLY A 165 13.42 -2.76 35.54
C GLY A 165 13.00 -3.96 34.69
N ASP A 166 14.00 -4.72 34.23
CA ASP A 166 13.82 -6.05 33.67
C ASP A 166 13.63 -7.07 34.81
N LEU A 167 12.39 -7.54 35.02
CA LEU A 167 12.11 -8.63 35.96
C LEU A 167 12.36 -10.00 35.31
N LYS A 168 13.64 -10.41 35.28
CA LYS A 168 14.05 -11.81 35.02
C LYS A 168 14.26 -12.57 36.33
N ARG A 169 13.64 -13.75 36.44
CA ARG A 169 13.76 -14.65 37.60
C ARG A 169 15.13 -15.34 37.63
N LYS A 170 15.79 -15.40 38.80
CA LYS A 170 16.29 -16.64 39.45
C LYS A 170 17.07 -16.42 40.77
N ALA A 171 16.83 -17.34 41.71
CA ALA A 171 17.70 -17.88 42.76
C ALA A 171 18.13 -17.04 44.01
N GLU A 172 18.03 -17.73 45.15
CA GLU A 172 18.54 -17.50 46.53
C GLU A 172 20.09 -17.48 46.58
N GLU A 173 20.85 -17.08 47.61
CA GLU A 173 20.69 -16.44 48.96
C GLU A 173 22.11 -15.91 49.39
N PRO A 174 22.44 -15.53 50.66
CA PRO A 174 22.04 -14.34 51.43
C PRO A 174 23.24 -13.47 51.89
N GLY A 175 23.04 -12.26 52.47
CA GLY A 175 24.14 -11.53 53.13
C GLY A 175 23.93 -10.08 53.60
N GLN A 176 23.61 -9.91 54.89
CA GLN A 176 24.00 -8.85 55.87
C GLN A 176 24.17 -7.35 55.47
N GLY A 177 23.71 -6.43 56.33
CA GLY A 177 24.36 -5.10 56.50
C GLY A 177 23.49 -3.86 56.78
N ALA A 178 23.21 -3.59 58.07
CA ALA A 178 22.95 -2.30 58.76
C ALA A 178 22.38 -1.00 58.09
N LYS A 179 21.56 -0.28 58.88
CA LYS A 179 21.05 1.11 58.72
C LYS A 179 22.08 2.14 59.28
N PRO A 180 21.82 3.46 59.58
CA PRO A 180 20.59 4.30 59.48
C PRO A 180 20.71 5.84 59.18
N LYS A 181 19.55 6.51 58.89
CA LYS A 181 19.13 7.89 59.35
C LYS A 181 19.99 9.13 58.91
N LEU A 182 19.57 10.41 58.93
CA LEU A 182 18.36 11.25 59.24
C LEU A 182 18.46 12.60 58.40
N PRO A 183 17.65 13.69 58.55
CA PRO A 183 17.24 14.54 57.41
C PRO A 183 17.46 16.07 57.60
N HIS A 184 16.70 16.88 56.82
CA HIS A 184 16.21 18.25 57.08
C HIS A 184 17.06 19.42 56.55
N LEU A 185 16.44 20.32 55.76
CA LEU A 185 16.24 21.74 56.10
C LEU A 185 15.59 22.54 54.95
N GLU A 186 14.92 23.62 55.34
CA GLU A 186 14.19 24.59 54.52
C GLU A 186 14.89 25.98 54.69
N ASP A 187 14.54 27.13 54.09
CA ASP A 187 13.38 27.62 53.32
C ASP A 187 13.87 28.79 52.40
N MET A 188 12.94 29.58 51.85
CA MET A 188 13.03 31.02 51.51
C MET A 188 13.29 31.43 50.04
N GLN A 189 12.17 31.65 49.35
CA GLN A 189 11.62 32.97 48.93
C GLN A 189 12.43 34.03 48.14
N LYS A 190 11.66 34.69 47.23
CA LYS A 190 11.79 36.03 46.58
C LYS A 190 12.78 36.12 45.41
N SER A 191 12.42 36.76 44.28
CA SER A 191 11.59 37.97 44.15
C SER A 191 10.74 38.03 42.86
N GLU A 192 9.63 38.76 42.93
CA GLU A 192 8.83 39.15 41.75
C GLU A 192 9.43 40.38 41.06
N THR A 193 9.25 40.49 39.74
CA THR A 193 9.28 41.79 39.06
C THR A 193 8.12 41.84 38.06
N LYS A 194 7.10 42.65 38.36
CA LYS A 194 6.05 42.97 37.38
C LYS A 194 6.60 43.95 36.35
N ASN A 195 6.31 43.72 35.08
CA ASN A 195 6.19 44.76 34.07
C ASN A 195 4.94 44.46 33.26
N GLU A 196 3.88 45.22 33.51
CA GLU A 196 2.74 45.34 32.63
C GLU A 196 3.08 46.42 31.61
N ASP A 197 3.06 46.10 30.32
CA ASP A 197 2.69 47.07 29.30
C ASP A 197 2.15 46.34 28.07
N ALA A 198 0.84 46.43 27.88
CA ALA A 198 0.13 45.73 26.82
C ALA A 198 -0.03 46.64 25.59
N LYS A 199 0.59 46.26 24.47
CA LYS A 199 0.06 46.59 23.15
C LYS A 199 -0.25 45.32 22.39
N GLN A 200 -1.56 45.10 22.25
CA GLN A 200 -2.14 43.90 21.72
C GLN A 200 -2.34 44.07 20.21
N ASP A 201 -1.27 43.89 19.44
CA ASP A 201 -1.38 43.85 17.97
C ASP A 201 -2.21 42.63 17.56
N SER A 202 -3.48 42.86 17.26
CA SER A 202 -4.40 41.86 16.73
C SER A 202 -4.06 41.54 15.28
N HIS A 203 -2.90 40.93 15.05
CA HIS A 203 -2.63 40.24 13.80
C HIS A 203 -3.54 39.02 13.73
N THR A 204 -4.69 39.20 13.06
CA THR A 204 -5.47 38.11 12.50
C THR A 204 -4.61 37.39 11.47
N TYR A 205 -3.81 36.44 11.94
CA TYR A 205 -3.29 35.37 11.10
C TYR A 205 -4.50 34.75 10.39
N PRO A 206 -4.48 34.61 9.05
CA PRO A 206 -5.53 33.86 8.38
C PRO A 206 -5.56 32.47 9.02
N GLN A 207 -6.74 32.03 9.46
CA GLN A 207 -6.90 30.71 10.08
C GLN A 207 -6.38 29.66 9.10
N SER A 208 -5.18 29.14 9.37
CA SER A 208 -4.55 28.12 8.53
C SER A 208 -5.39 26.88 8.65
N ARG A 209 -6.25 26.63 7.64
CA ARG A 209 -7.11 25.45 7.58
C ARG A 209 -6.25 24.22 7.84
N ASP A 210 -6.63 23.44 8.85
CA ASP A 210 -5.83 22.28 9.22
C ASP A 210 -5.92 21.18 8.15
N ILE A 211 -5.07 20.16 8.24
CA ILE A 211 -5.05 19.07 7.28
C ILE A 211 -5.20 17.71 7.96
N HIS A 212 -5.90 16.81 7.28
CA HIS A 212 -5.77 15.38 7.48
C HIS A 212 -4.31 15.02 7.18
N ARG A 213 -3.61 14.50 8.19
CA ARG A 213 -2.15 14.23 8.14
C ARG A 213 -1.84 12.81 7.73
N THR A 214 -0.75 12.62 7.00
CA THR A 214 -0.29 11.31 6.55
C THR A 214 0.72 10.70 7.52
N GLY A 215 0.57 9.41 7.81
CA GLY A 215 1.57 8.64 8.56
C GLY A 215 2.83 8.31 7.76
N ALA A 216 2.81 8.52 6.44
CA ALA A 216 3.93 8.25 5.54
C ALA A 216 4.95 9.40 5.54
N LYS A 217 6.23 9.09 5.70
CA LYS A 217 7.33 10.05 5.81
C LYS A 217 7.99 10.29 4.45
N CYS A 218 8.54 11.48 4.20
CA CYS A 218 9.30 11.74 2.97
C CYS A 218 10.45 10.73 2.79
N VAL A 219 10.79 10.43 1.54
CA VAL A 219 12.00 9.62 1.24
C VAL A 219 13.27 10.37 1.70
N PRO A 220 14.30 9.66 2.20
CA PRO A 220 15.60 10.27 2.46
C PRO A 220 16.18 10.95 1.21
N ALA A 221 16.97 12.01 1.41
CA ALA A 221 17.56 12.84 0.36
C ALA A 221 16.55 13.55 -0.58
N GLY A 222 15.29 13.67 -0.17
CA GLY A 222 14.27 14.52 -0.80
C GLY A 222 13.80 15.67 0.10
N PRO A 223 12.85 16.50 -0.36
CA PRO A 223 12.27 17.56 0.46
C PRO A 223 11.55 16.98 1.68
N GLU A 224 11.86 17.51 2.86
CA GLU A 224 11.22 17.12 4.12
C GLU A 224 9.87 17.82 4.31
N ASP A 225 9.10 17.38 5.31
CA ASP A 225 7.88 18.08 5.73
C ASP A 225 8.26 19.38 6.46
N SER A 226 7.68 20.53 6.09
CA SER A 226 8.02 21.83 6.72
C SER A 226 7.50 21.98 8.15
N LEU A 227 6.57 21.12 8.59
CA LEU A 227 5.98 21.06 9.93
C LEU A 227 5.30 22.37 10.41
N HIS A 228 5.02 23.31 9.50
CA HIS A 228 4.30 24.54 9.82
C HIS A 228 2.82 24.26 10.14
N PRO A 229 2.09 25.15 10.85
CA PRO A 229 0.68 24.93 11.17
C PRO A 229 -0.23 24.81 9.94
N GLY A 230 -1.20 23.89 10.02
CA GLY A 230 -2.21 23.64 8.99
C GLY A 230 -1.66 23.16 7.65
N VAL A 231 -2.09 23.78 6.55
CA VAL A 231 -1.68 23.40 5.17
C VAL A 231 -0.16 23.36 4.94
N GLY A 232 0.61 24.12 5.71
CA GLY A 232 2.08 24.13 5.63
C GLY A 232 2.78 22.95 6.33
N TYR A 233 2.04 22.02 6.95
CA TYR A 233 2.67 20.94 7.74
C TYR A 233 3.39 19.91 6.86
N HIS A 234 2.78 19.53 5.73
CA HIS A 234 3.29 18.49 4.86
C HIS A 234 3.72 19.02 3.48
N SER A 235 4.89 18.58 3.01
CA SER A 235 5.32 18.80 1.63
C SER A 235 4.53 17.89 0.68
N THR A 236 3.85 18.48 -0.31
CA THR A 236 3.03 17.72 -1.28
C THR A 236 3.79 17.39 -2.56
N GLY A 237 3.34 16.37 -3.30
CA GLY A 237 3.94 15.90 -4.55
C GLY A 237 5.22 15.06 -4.38
N VAL A 238 5.80 15.00 -3.19
CA VAL A 238 7.03 14.25 -2.87
C VAL A 238 6.78 12.74 -2.70
N LEU A 239 7.81 11.92 -2.90
CA LEU A 239 7.76 10.48 -2.61
C LEU A 239 7.78 10.22 -1.10
N ARG A 240 7.00 9.25 -0.62
CA ARG A 240 6.89 8.93 0.81
C ARG A 240 7.04 7.44 1.11
N VAL A 241 7.83 7.09 2.13
CA VAL A 241 7.87 5.73 2.71
C VAL A 241 6.77 5.56 3.75
N LYS A 242 6.22 4.35 3.82
CA LYS A 242 5.23 3.97 4.85
C LYS A 242 5.89 3.88 6.23
N PRO A 243 5.13 4.04 7.33
CA PRO A 243 5.62 3.68 8.65
C PRO A 243 5.76 2.15 8.73
N GLY A 244 6.93 1.66 9.14
CA GLY A 244 7.16 0.23 9.40
C GLY A 244 6.74 -0.18 10.82
N ARG A 245 6.89 -1.48 11.14
CA ARG A 245 6.70 -1.99 12.51
C ARG A 245 7.94 -1.71 13.36
N GLY A 246 8.07 -0.48 13.84
CA GLY A 246 9.24 0.00 14.59
C GLY A 246 10.37 0.42 13.65
N GLU A 247 11.01 -0.54 12.98
CA GLU A 247 12.03 -0.25 11.96
C GLU A 247 11.43 0.40 10.70
N PRO A 248 12.17 1.30 10.02
CA PRO A 248 11.81 1.79 8.69
C PRO A 248 11.59 0.68 7.67
N THR A 249 10.66 0.88 6.74
CA THR A 249 10.41 -0.01 5.60
C THR A 249 10.86 0.65 4.29
N LEU A 250 11.33 -0.15 3.34
CA LEU A 250 11.58 0.31 1.96
C LEU A 250 10.29 0.40 1.12
N SER A 251 9.13 0.18 1.73
CA SER A 251 7.83 0.22 1.06
C SER A 251 7.32 1.66 0.95
N LEU A 252 7.36 2.20 -0.27
CA LEU A 252 6.71 3.47 -0.60
C LEU A 252 5.19 3.45 -0.37
N SER A 253 4.61 4.64 -0.24
CA SER A 253 3.21 4.90 -0.02
C SER A 253 2.33 4.36 -1.14
N CYS A 254 1.03 4.18 -0.85
CA CYS A 254 0.09 3.69 -1.87
C CYS A 254 -0.16 4.75 -2.94
N SER A 255 -0.12 6.04 -2.59
CA SER A 255 -0.15 7.15 -3.55
C SER A 255 0.97 7.05 -4.59
N ASP A 256 2.22 6.89 -4.15
CA ASP A 256 3.37 6.80 -5.07
C ASP A 256 3.30 5.54 -5.96
N LYS A 257 2.80 4.43 -5.40
CA LYS A 257 2.62 3.17 -6.13
C LYS A 257 1.53 3.27 -7.20
N LEU A 258 0.42 3.94 -6.87
CA LEU A 258 -0.67 4.17 -7.81
C LEU A 258 -0.27 5.13 -8.94
N ALA A 259 0.40 6.25 -8.62
CA ALA A 259 0.96 7.16 -9.61
C ALA A 259 1.93 6.43 -10.56
N ARG A 260 2.82 5.58 -10.02
CA ARG A 260 3.67 4.70 -10.84
C ARG A 260 2.87 3.79 -11.77
N TRP A 261 1.82 3.13 -11.26
CA TRP A 261 0.98 2.24 -12.09
C TRP A 261 0.17 3.00 -13.15
N GLY A 262 -0.08 4.31 -12.96
CA GLY A 262 -0.61 5.21 -13.98
C GLY A 262 0.33 5.48 -15.16
N VAL A 263 1.59 5.05 -15.10
CA VAL A 263 2.59 5.25 -16.19
C VAL A 263 3.15 3.92 -16.69
N VAL A 264 3.68 3.06 -15.82
CA VAL A 264 4.26 1.75 -16.22
C VAL A 264 3.25 0.60 -16.19
N GLY A 265 1.98 0.90 -15.94
CA GLY A 265 0.92 -0.07 -15.73
C GLY A 265 1.02 -0.85 -14.41
N PHE A 266 -0.09 -1.47 -14.01
CA PHE A 266 -0.17 -2.25 -12.78
C PHE A 266 0.33 -3.69 -12.96
N GLN A 267 0.49 -4.21 -14.18
CA GLN A 267 0.96 -5.58 -14.47
C GLN A 267 2.39 -5.86 -13.99
N GLY A 268 3.30 -4.89 -14.17
CA GLY A 268 4.72 -5.06 -13.83
C GLY A 268 5.52 -5.92 -14.85
N ALA A 269 6.84 -5.90 -14.70
CA ALA A 269 7.79 -6.47 -15.66
C ALA A 269 7.49 -7.91 -16.15
N LEU A 270 7.19 -8.85 -15.24
CA LEU A 270 7.01 -10.26 -15.63
C LEU A 270 5.82 -10.44 -16.58
N LEU A 271 4.63 -9.94 -16.21
CA LEU A 271 3.47 -10.02 -17.11
C LEU A 271 3.68 -9.22 -18.41
N CYS A 272 4.48 -8.15 -18.37
CA CYS A 272 4.78 -7.35 -19.56
C CYS A 272 5.55 -8.11 -20.66
N HIS A 273 6.14 -9.28 -20.38
CA HIS A 273 6.65 -10.16 -21.43
C HIS A 273 5.55 -10.60 -22.40
N PHE A 274 4.40 -11.00 -21.86
CA PHE A 274 3.26 -11.54 -22.61
C PHE A 274 2.28 -10.48 -23.10
N LEU A 275 2.49 -9.20 -22.78
CA LEU A 275 1.54 -8.14 -23.09
C LEU A 275 2.09 -7.18 -24.14
N GLU A 276 1.25 -6.83 -25.12
CA GLU A 276 1.53 -5.81 -26.14
C GLU A 276 1.44 -4.40 -25.52
N GLU A 277 0.40 -4.18 -24.71
CA GLU A 277 0.16 -2.91 -23.99
C GLU A 277 0.26 -3.07 -22.47
N ALA A 278 0.65 -2.00 -21.79
CA ALA A 278 0.61 -1.91 -20.33
C ALA A 278 -0.84 -1.84 -19.83
N LEU A 279 -1.11 -2.45 -18.67
CA LEU A 279 -2.46 -2.51 -18.10
C LEU A 279 -2.66 -1.39 -17.09
N TYR A 280 -3.72 -0.60 -17.26
CA TYR A 280 -4.02 0.56 -16.42
C TYR A 280 -5.38 0.41 -15.76
N PHE A 281 -5.56 1.05 -14.60
CA PHE A 281 -6.88 1.23 -14.04
C PHE A 281 -7.60 2.35 -14.80
N SER A 282 -8.78 2.08 -15.34
CA SER A 282 -9.62 3.06 -16.05
C SER A 282 -10.30 4.03 -15.07
N THR A 283 -10.66 3.53 -13.89
CA THR A 283 -11.30 4.29 -12.80
C THR A 283 -10.63 3.94 -11.46
N VAL A 284 -10.51 4.92 -10.56
CA VAL A 284 -10.18 4.72 -9.14
C VAL A 284 -11.35 5.22 -8.31
N VAL A 285 -11.96 4.33 -7.55
CA VAL A 285 -13.10 4.59 -6.66
C VAL A 285 -12.61 4.59 -5.22
N VAL A 286 -12.87 5.67 -4.48
CA VAL A 286 -12.56 5.78 -3.04
C VAL A 286 -13.86 5.68 -2.23
N GLY A 287 -13.87 4.88 -1.16
CA GLY A 287 -14.99 4.80 -0.21
C GLY A 287 -15.22 6.10 0.58
N ARG A 288 -16.27 6.13 1.40
CA ARG A 288 -16.55 7.27 2.29
C ARG A 288 -15.43 7.41 3.33
N CYS A 289 -14.67 8.50 3.22
CA CYS A 289 -13.60 8.94 4.10
C CYS A 289 -13.29 10.42 3.79
N PRO A 290 -12.38 11.09 4.52
CA PRO A 290 -11.82 12.36 4.08
C PRO A 290 -11.27 12.26 2.65
N TYR A 291 -11.70 13.17 1.78
CA TYR A 291 -11.45 13.12 0.33
C TYR A 291 -11.41 14.53 -0.25
N SER A 292 -10.48 14.77 -1.17
CA SER A 292 -10.52 15.87 -2.13
C SER A 292 -10.13 15.31 -3.49
N ARG A 293 -10.89 15.67 -4.53
CA ARG A 293 -10.63 15.21 -5.90
C ARG A 293 -9.32 15.82 -6.42
N GLU A 294 -9.04 17.04 -6.03
CA GLU A 294 -7.86 17.84 -6.38
C GLU A 294 -6.60 17.22 -5.77
N VAL A 295 -6.66 16.86 -4.48
CA VAL A 295 -5.59 16.15 -3.77
C VAL A 295 -5.33 14.77 -4.38
N LEU A 296 -6.39 14.00 -4.66
CA LEU A 296 -6.24 12.69 -5.28
C LEU A 296 -5.68 12.79 -6.71
N HIS A 297 -6.12 13.78 -7.48
CA HIS A 297 -5.60 14.06 -8.83
C HIS A 297 -4.14 14.49 -8.81
N ARG A 298 -3.73 15.38 -7.88
CA ARG A 298 -2.32 15.74 -7.67
C ARG A 298 -1.48 14.51 -7.37
N ALA A 299 -1.94 13.70 -6.42
CA ALA A 299 -1.23 12.55 -5.88
C ALA A 299 -1.06 11.39 -6.88
N LEU A 300 -2.02 11.21 -7.79
CA LEU A 300 -2.06 10.08 -8.73
C LEU A 300 -1.78 10.43 -10.19
N VAL A 301 -2.06 11.67 -10.62
CA VAL A 301 -2.02 12.09 -12.03
C VAL A 301 -1.02 13.22 -12.26
N SER A 302 -1.25 14.41 -11.67
CA SER A 302 -0.51 15.64 -12.03
C SER A 302 1.01 15.50 -11.87
N ARG A 303 1.47 14.80 -10.82
CA ARG A 303 2.90 14.59 -10.56
C ARG A 303 3.64 13.71 -11.60
N CYS A 304 2.90 13.07 -12.50
CA CYS A 304 3.43 12.25 -13.58
C CYS A 304 2.96 12.71 -14.98
N SER A 305 2.16 13.77 -15.08
CA SER A 305 1.54 14.19 -16.34
C SER A 305 2.54 14.70 -17.38
N HIS A 306 3.73 15.10 -16.95
CA HIS A 306 4.84 15.55 -17.81
C HIS A 306 5.76 14.41 -18.29
N VAL A 307 5.53 13.16 -17.86
CA VAL A 307 6.38 12.03 -18.26
C VAL A 307 6.16 11.71 -19.74
N SER A 308 7.24 11.76 -20.51
CA SER A 308 7.26 11.65 -21.97
C SER A 308 8.28 10.59 -22.44
N ASN A 309 8.39 10.37 -23.76
CA ASN A 309 9.34 9.43 -24.38
C ASN A 309 9.21 7.98 -23.87
N LEU A 310 7.97 7.56 -23.56
CA LEU A 310 7.65 6.19 -23.19
C LEU A 310 7.71 5.27 -24.43
N PRO A 311 8.13 4.00 -24.27
CA PRO A 311 8.14 3.04 -25.37
C PRO A 311 6.71 2.65 -25.79
N ALA A 312 6.58 2.03 -26.98
CA ALA A 312 5.31 1.51 -27.49
C ALA A 312 4.59 0.62 -26.46
N GLY A 313 3.26 0.71 -26.42
CA GLY A 313 2.41 0.05 -25.43
C GLY A 313 2.34 0.77 -24.06
N PHE A 314 3.06 1.87 -23.84
CA PHE A 314 3.04 2.64 -22.59
C PHE A 314 2.58 4.08 -22.80
N SER A 315 1.79 4.60 -21.86
CA SER A 315 1.36 6.00 -21.81
C SER A 315 1.14 6.47 -20.37
N VAL A 316 1.10 7.79 -20.15
CA VAL A 316 0.58 8.35 -18.90
C VAL A 316 -0.95 8.31 -18.96
N ARG A 317 -1.58 7.56 -18.08
CA ARG A 317 -3.04 7.40 -18.02
C ARG A 317 -3.62 8.11 -16.80
N SER A 318 -4.51 9.07 -17.05
CA SER A 318 -5.38 9.63 -16.02
C SER A 318 -6.61 8.74 -15.85
N PRO A 319 -6.78 8.02 -14.72
CA PRO A 319 -8.03 7.34 -14.42
C PRO A 319 -9.15 8.34 -14.13
N GLU A 320 -10.39 7.92 -14.35
CA GLU A 320 -11.55 8.57 -13.75
C GLU A 320 -11.46 8.46 -12.21
N LEU A 321 -11.64 9.57 -11.49
CA LEU A 321 -11.56 9.61 -10.03
C LEU A 321 -12.96 9.79 -9.45
N LEU A 322 -13.45 8.79 -8.71
CA LEU A 322 -14.78 8.79 -8.10
C LEU A 322 -14.71 8.60 -6.59
N GLN A 323 -15.71 9.10 -5.87
CA GLN A 323 -15.95 8.79 -4.47
C GLN A 323 -17.31 8.11 -4.30
N SER A 324 -17.36 7.09 -3.44
CA SER A 324 -18.59 6.47 -2.96
C SER A 324 -19.08 7.11 -1.66
N SER A 325 -20.40 7.20 -1.51
CA SER A 325 -21.08 7.64 -0.30
C SER A 325 -21.02 6.60 0.84
N LEU A 326 -20.68 5.34 0.51
CA LEU A 326 -20.69 4.19 1.41
C LEU A 326 -19.39 4.07 2.20
N GLU A 327 -19.50 3.89 3.52
CA GLU A 327 -18.35 3.64 4.40
C GLU A 327 -18.12 2.14 4.59
N PHE A 328 -16.87 1.72 4.66
CA PHE A 328 -16.51 0.33 4.91
C PHE A 328 -16.85 -0.06 6.36
N PRO A 329 -17.61 -1.16 6.62
CA PRO A 329 -18.06 -1.51 7.97
C PRO A 329 -16.96 -1.83 9.01
N PHE A 330 -15.70 -1.95 8.58
CA PHE A 330 -14.52 -2.12 9.45
C PHE A 330 -13.49 -0.99 9.25
N SER A 331 -13.94 0.18 8.79
CA SER A 331 -13.16 1.43 8.82
C SER A 331 -12.80 1.78 10.26
N ARG A 332 -11.79 2.65 10.43
CA ARG A 332 -11.41 3.12 11.77
C ARG A 332 -12.57 3.82 12.48
N ASN A 333 -13.26 4.72 11.79
CA ASN A 333 -14.41 5.46 12.32
C ASN A 333 -15.59 4.53 12.69
N GLN A 334 -15.94 3.56 11.85
CA GLN A 334 -16.98 2.57 12.17
C GLN A 334 -16.58 1.67 13.35
N THR A 335 -15.30 1.31 13.50
CA THR A 335 -14.82 0.57 14.68
C THR A 335 -14.87 1.45 15.95
N GLU A 336 -14.47 2.72 15.87
CA GLU A 336 -14.51 3.68 16.99
C GLU A 336 -15.96 3.96 17.45
N LEU A 337 -16.92 4.12 16.53
CA LEU A 337 -18.36 4.28 16.84
C LEU A 337 -18.98 3.04 17.51
N ARG A 338 -18.44 1.84 17.27
CA ARG A 338 -18.93 0.57 17.83
C ARG A 338 -18.12 0.10 19.04
N HIS A 339 -17.13 0.88 19.43
CA HIS A 339 -16.17 0.50 20.46
C HIS A 339 -16.79 0.56 21.87
N ARG A 340 -16.52 -0.46 22.69
CA ARG A 340 -16.84 -0.47 24.12
C ARG A 340 -15.54 -0.43 24.93
N ALA A 341 -15.48 0.38 25.98
CA ALA A 341 -14.28 0.57 26.80
C ALA A 341 -13.67 -0.74 27.34
N GLU A 342 -14.52 -1.73 27.62
CA GLU A 342 -14.13 -3.09 28.04
C GLU A 342 -13.25 -3.84 27.02
N GLN A 343 -13.30 -3.47 25.73
CA GLN A 343 -12.55 -4.12 24.65
C GLN A 343 -11.08 -3.64 24.54
N GLY A 344 -10.64 -2.75 25.44
CA GLY A 344 -9.29 -2.19 25.43
C GLY A 344 -9.11 -1.09 24.39
N ARG A 345 -7.94 -0.98 23.76
CA ARG A 345 -7.67 0.09 22.78
C ARG A 345 -8.02 -0.32 21.35
N VAL A 346 -8.78 0.52 20.63
CA VAL A 346 -8.99 0.40 19.18
C VAL A 346 -7.65 0.38 18.43
N SER A 347 -7.43 -0.62 17.58
CA SER A 347 -6.15 -0.82 16.88
C SER A 347 -6.32 -1.28 15.44
N ALA A 348 -5.29 -1.08 14.61
CA ALA A 348 -5.30 -1.59 13.24
C ALA A 348 -4.97 -3.09 13.22
N CYS A 349 -5.83 -3.87 12.56
CA CYS A 349 -5.79 -5.33 12.52
C CYS A 349 -4.39 -5.87 12.20
N GLY A 350 -3.98 -6.89 12.96
CA GLY A 350 -2.66 -7.51 12.81
C GLY A 350 -2.48 -8.30 11.50
N ALA A 351 -3.58 -8.76 10.92
CA ALA A 351 -3.64 -9.61 9.73
C ALA A 351 -4.05 -8.84 8.46
N ALA A 352 -3.71 -9.42 7.32
CA ALA A 352 -4.09 -8.96 5.99
C ALA A 352 -4.69 -10.14 5.20
N ILE A 353 -5.93 -9.98 4.73
CA ILE A 353 -6.62 -10.95 3.89
C ILE A 353 -6.28 -10.64 2.43
N SER A 354 -6.09 -11.68 1.64
CA SER A 354 -6.01 -11.61 0.19
C SER A 354 -6.97 -12.63 -0.43
N TRP A 355 -7.78 -12.17 -1.37
CA TRP A 355 -8.64 -13.01 -2.19
C TRP A 355 -8.42 -12.68 -3.67
N CYS A 356 -8.48 -13.69 -4.53
CA CYS A 356 -8.39 -13.55 -5.97
C CYS A 356 -9.28 -14.60 -6.66
N ASN A 357 -9.83 -14.25 -7.81
CA ASN A 357 -10.77 -15.08 -8.56
C ASN A 357 -10.02 -16.14 -9.39
N VAL A 358 -9.42 -17.10 -8.69
CA VAL A 358 -8.58 -18.16 -9.26
C VAL A 358 -9.10 -19.53 -8.82
N GLU A 359 -8.84 -20.55 -9.63
CA GLU A 359 -9.36 -21.92 -9.43
C GLU A 359 -8.76 -22.55 -8.17
N GLU A 360 -7.45 -22.44 -7.99
CA GLU A 360 -6.73 -23.01 -6.86
C GLU A 360 -6.45 -21.99 -5.75
N LEU A 361 -6.76 -22.36 -4.50
CA LEU A 361 -6.42 -21.58 -3.29
C LEU A 361 -6.72 -20.07 -3.43
N PRO A 362 -7.98 -19.66 -3.66
CA PRO A 362 -8.33 -18.26 -3.94
C PRO A 362 -8.11 -17.33 -2.74
N LEU A 363 -8.05 -17.86 -1.51
CA LEU A 363 -7.93 -17.12 -0.25
C LEU A 363 -6.59 -17.40 0.43
N ASP A 364 -5.84 -16.35 0.76
CA ASP A 364 -4.66 -16.39 1.62
C ASP A 364 -4.74 -15.29 2.69
N VAL A 365 -4.28 -15.59 3.90
CA VAL A 365 -4.36 -14.68 5.06
C VAL A 365 -2.98 -14.62 5.69
N THR A 366 -2.46 -13.40 5.86
CA THR A 366 -1.07 -13.15 6.24
C THR A 366 -0.95 -12.30 7.50
N ALA A 367 0.17 -12.45 8.22
CA ALA A 367 0.62 -11.53 9.26
C ALA A 367 2.15 -11.48 9.25
N ASN A 368 2.72 -10.29 9.44
CA ASN A 368 4.17 -10.04 9.40
C ASN A 368 4.87 -10.57 8.13
N GLY A 369 4.17 -10.59 6.99
CA GLY A 369 4.68 -11.06 5.71
C GLY A 369 4.61 -12.58 5.46
N TYR A 370 4.18 -13.36 6.46
CA TYR A 370 3.99 -14.83 6.38
C TYR A 370 2.51 -15.21 6.42
N LYS A 371 2.18 -16.46 6.09
CA LYS A 371 0.84 -17.03 6.35
C LYS A 371 0.45 -16.94 7.82
N HIS A 372 -0.81 -16.62 8.10
CA HIS A 372 -1.32 -16.40 9.45
C HIS A 372 -1.36 -17.71 10.26
N GLY A 373 -0.82 -17.69 11.49
CA GLY A 373 -0.72 -18.88 12.35
C GLY A 373 0.49 -19.79 12.07
N VAL A 374 1.41 -19.38 11.19
CA VAL A 374 2.68 -20.08 10.97
C VAL A 374 3.54 -20.05 12.23
N THR A 375 4.09 -21.21 12.61
CA THR A 375 5.00 -21.33 13.76
C THR A 375 6.43 -21.03 13.35
N LYS A 376 7.28 -20.63 14.31
CA LYS A 376 8.72 -20.37 14.08
C LYS A 376 9.46 -21.55 13.42
N LYS A 377 9.04 -22.80 13.70
CA LYS A 377 9.62 -24.02 13.12
C LYS A 377 9.32 -24.21 11.63
N ALA A 378 8.30 -23.53 11.09
CA ALA A 378 7.87 -23.67 9.71
C ALA A 378 8.36 -22.53 8.79
N LEU A 379 9.09 -21.56 9.32
CA LEU A 379 9.69 -20.47 8.53
C LEU A 379 10.69 -21.00 7.49
N GLY A 380 10.75 -20.36 6.33
CA GLY A 380 11.54 -20.80 5.17
C GLY A 380 10.89 -21.94 4.34
N THR A 381 9.95 -22.68 4.91
CA THR A 381 9.21 -23.74 4.19
C THR A 381 8.08 -23.15 3.32
N PRO A 382 7.62 -23.83 2.26
CA PRO A 382 6.46 -23.40 1.47
C PRO A 382 5.19 -23.15 2.30
N LYS A 383 5.04 -23.85 3.44
CA LYS A 383 3.90 -23.67 4.36
C LYS A 383 3.87 -22.27 5.00
N SER A 384 5.01 -21.57 5.11
CA SER A 384 5.05 -20.21 5.66
C SER A 384 4.72 -19.11 4.66
N ARG A 385 4.83 -19.39 3.35
CA ARG A 385 4.84 -18.37 2.30
C ARG A 385 3.44 -17.92 1.93
N SER A 386 3.24 -16.61 1.81
CA SER A 386 2.04 -16.09 1.17
C SER A 386 2.02 -16.49 -0.31
N LEU A 387 0.84 -16.83 -0.84
CA LEU A 387 0.66 -17.03 -2.29
C LEU A 387 0.92 -15.75 -3.09
N LEU A 388 0.99 -14.61 -2.40
CA LEU A 388 1.33 -13.31 -2.96
C LEU A 388 2.75 -12.85 -2.61
N CYS A 389 3.66 -13.67 -2.08
CA CYS A 389 5.08 -13.26 -1.96
C CYS A 389 5.73 -13.14 -3.36
N LYS A 390 7.01 -12.75 -3.45
CA LYS A 390 7.65 -12.62 -4.78
C LYS A 390 7.86 -14.00 -5.41
N LEU A 391 8.30 -14.96 -4.60
CA LEU A 391 8.64 -16.32 -5.02
C LEU A 391 7.44 -17.07 -5.61
N GLU A 392 6.30 -17.11 -4.92
CA GLU A 392 5.12 -17.85 -5.42
C GLU A 392 4.48 -17.18 -6.66
N LEU A 393 4.54 -15.84 -6.79
CA LEU A 393 4.15 -15.16 -8.04
C LEU A 393 5.15 -15.43 -9.18
N PHE A 394 6.44 -15.67 -8.86
CA PHE A 394 7.44 -16.03 -9.86
C PHE A 394 7.27 -17.48 -10.32
N HIS A 395 7.07 -18.43 -9.41
CA HIS A 395 6.68 -19.81 -9.75
C HIS A 395 5.44 -19.84 -10.66
N SER A 396 4.41 -19.05 -10.31
CA SER A 396 3.19 -18.93 -11.14
C SER A 396 3.50 -18.43 -12.55
N PHE A 397 4.42 -17.47 -12.68
CA PHE A 397 4.88 -16.94 -13.97
C PHE A 397 5.74 -17.96 -14.74
N LEU A 398 6.63 -18.70 -14.08
CA LEU A 398 7.42 -19.76 -14.71
C LEU A 398 6.53 -20.90 -15.21
N SER A 399 5.44 -21.22 -14.51
CA SER A 399 4.42 -22.16 -14.99
C SER A 399 3.73 -21.68 -16.26
N LEU A 400 3.43 -20.37 -16.38
CA LEU A 400 2.91 -19.77 -17.61
C LEU A 400 3.94 -19.85 -18.77
N VAL A 401 5.22 -19.60 -18.49
CA VAL A 401 6.30 -19.76 -19.49
C VAL A 401 6.39 -21.21 -19.98
N ALA A 402 6.42 -22.18 -19.06
CA ALA A 402 6.47 -23.60 -19.39
C ALA A 402 5.22 -24.12 -20.13
N ALA A 403 4.07 -23.50 -19.92
CA ALA A 403 2.81 -23.81 -20.61
C ALA A 403 2.64 -23.11 -21.97
N THR A 404 3.64 -22.35 -22.43
CA THR A 404 3.62 -21.65 -23.72
C THR A 404 4.55 -22.32 -24.72
N ASP A 405 4.01 -22.76 -25.86
CA ASP A 405 4.81 -23.38 -26.93
C ASP A 405 5.94 -22.47 -27.42
N LEU A 406 7.12 -23.03 -27.68
CA LEU A 406 8.32 -22.28 -28.06
C LEU A 406 8.12 -21.29 -29.25
N PRO A 407 7.39 -21.63 -30.33
CA PRO A 407 7.11 -20.69 -31.43
C PRO A 407 6.20 -19.51 -31.05
N SER A 408 5.45 -19.67 -29.96
CA SER A 408 4.47 -18.73 -29.39
C SER A 408 5.00 -17.99 -28.15
N LEU A 409 6.14 -18.40 -27.59
CA LEU A 409 6.76 -17.72 -26.46
C LEU A 409 7.29 -16.33 -26.89
N PRO A 410 7.08 -15.23 -26.13
CA PRO A 410 7.63 -13.91 -26.46
C PRO A 410 9.16 -13.92 -26.62
N ASP A 411 9.71 -13.17 -27.59
CA ASP A 411 11.15 -13.19 -27.88
C ASP A 411 12.03 -12.83 -26.67
N SER A 412 11.56 -11.90 -25.83
CA SER A 412 12.19 -11.53 -24.56
C SER A 412 12.37 -12.67 -23.53
N LEU A 413 11.75 -13.83 -23.76
CA LEU A 413 11.82 -15.03 -22.93
C LEU A 413 12.54 -16.20 -23.61
N ARG A 414 13.00 -16.03 -24.87
CA ARG A 414 13.74 -17.06 -25.63
C ARG A 414 15.25 -17.06 -25.38
N SER A 415 15.75 -16.13 -24.56
CA SER A 415 17.17 -16.08 -24.20
C SER A 415 17.56 -17.22 -23.26
N ALA A 416 18.72 -17.84 -23.49
CA ALA A 416 19.22 -18.96 -22.71
C ALA A 416 19.70 -18.59 -21.28
N GLU A 417 19.81 -17.30 -20.96
CA GLU A 417 20.48 -16.77 -19.76
C GLU A 417 19.53 -16.31 -18.63
N LEU A 418 18.24 -16.67 -18.68
CA LEU A 418 17.25 -16.23 -17.69
C LEU A 418 17.18 -17.21 -16.50
N HIS A 419 17.93 -16.93 -15.44
CA HIS A 419 18.07 -17.82 -14.29
C HIS A 419 17.37 -17.35 -13.01
N THR A 420 17.32 -16.04 -12.74
CA THR A 420 16.78 -15.47 -11.50
C THR A 420 15.59 -14.55 -11.75
N TYR A 421 14.79 -14.30 -10.71
CA TYR A 421 13.70 -13.32 -10.73
C TYR A 421 14.14 -11.90 -11.14
N TRP A 422 15.43 -11.57 -10.97
CA TRP A 422 16.01 -10.33 -11.49
C TRP A 422 16.14 -10.38 -13.02
N ASP A 423 16.70 -11.46 -13.56
CA ASP A 423 17.03 -11.59 -14.99
C ASP A 423 15.77 -11.54 -15.86
N TYR A 424 14.74 -12.33 -15.50
CA TYR A 424 13.42 -12.24 -16.14
C TYR A 424 12.88 -10.82 -16.08
N LYS A 425 12.93 -10.16 -14.92
CA LYS A 425 12.48 -8.76 -14.83
C LYS A 425 13.26 -7.82 -15.73
N GLN A 426 14.58 -7.97 -15.88
CA GLN A 426 15.40 -7.12 -16.75
C GLN A 426 15.17 -7.40 -18.24
N ALA A 427 14.92 -8.65 -18.61
CA ALA A 427 14.62 -9.05 -19.99
C ALA A 427 13.33 -8.40 -20.54
N SER A 428 12.43 -7.94 -19.67
CA SER A 428 11.28 -7.09 -20.02
C SER A 428 11.71 -5.65 -20.36
N ARG A 429 12.44 -5.49 -21.47
CA ARG A 429 13.14 -4.24 -21.86
C ARG A 429 12.23 -3.01 -21.94
N SER A 430 11.06 -3.12 -22.58
CA SER A 430 10.10 -2.02 -22.70
C SER A 430 9.60 -1.54 -21.33
N TYR A 431 9.30 -2.46 -20.41
CA TYR A 431 8.95 -2.10 -19.03
C TYR A 431 10.10 -1.42 -18.30
N GLN A 432 11.36 -1.87 -18.47
CA GLN A 432 12.51 -1.21 -17.84
C GLN A 432 12.76 0.19 -18.42
N GLN A 433 12.57 0.38 -19.73
CA GLN A 433 12.65 1.69 -20.39
C GLN A 433 11.56 2.65 -19.89
N ALA A 434 10.29 2.21 -19.86
CA ALA A 434 9.19 3.00 -19.31
C ALA A 434 9.43 3.36 -17.83
N TRP A 435 9.97 2.42 -17.05
CA TRP A 435 10.34 2.63 -15.66
C TRP A 435 11.51 3.61 -15.49
N GLN A 436 12.51 3.56 -16.37
CA GLN A 436 13.62 4.51 -16.41
C GLN A 436 13.12 5.93 -16.70
N GLN A 437 12.23 6.12 -17.67
CA GLN A 437 11.65 7.44 -17.99
C GLN A 437 10.85 8.03 -16.83
N LEU A 438 10.03 7.21 -16.17
CA LEU A 438 9.31 7.65 -14.97
C LEU A 438 10.27 8.04 -13.84
N CYS A 439 11.36 7.29 -13.64
CA CYS A 439 12.36 7.62 -12.62
C CYS A 439 13.11 8.91 -12.94
N SER A 440 13.59 9.10 -14.17
CA SER A 440 14.38 10.30 -14.52
C SER A 440 13.52 11.57 -14.52
N GLN A 441 12.26 11.49 -14.95
CA GLN A 441 11.43 12.68 -15.17
C GLN A 441 10.56 13.07 -13.95
N ALA A 442 10.09 12.11 -13.14
CA ALA A 442 9.18 12.41 -12.03
C ALA A 442 9.60 11.80 -10.68
N PHE A 443 10.20 10.62 -10.66
CA PHE A 443 10.53 9.88 -9.42
C PHE A 443 12.03 9.56 -9.25
N PRO A 444 12.94 10.57 -9.28
CA PRO A 444 14.39 10.32 -9.23
C PRO A 444 14.84 9.70 -7.91
N LEU A 445 14.10 9.99 -6.82
CA LEU A 445 14.37 9.48 -5.47
C LEU A 445 13.62 8.19 -5.14
N TRP A 446 13.08 7.46 -6.13
CA TRP A 446 12.42 6.18 -5.87
C TRP A 446 13.42 5.15 -5.31
N PRO A 447 13.26 4.65 -4.07
CA PRO A 447 14.25 3.77 -3.46
C PRO A 447 14.43 2.48 -4.25
N ARG A 448 15.67 2.25 -4.73
CA ARG A 448 16.04 0.99 -5.39
C ARG A 448 16.20 -0.10 -4.32
N SER A 449 15.46 -1.19 -4.44
CA SER A 449 15.74 -2.40 -3.64
C SER A 449 17.11 -2.95 -4.01
N ARG A 450 17.90 -3.39 -3.03
CA ARG A 450 19.18 -4.09 -3.28
C ARG A 450 18.94 -5.28 -4.23
N THR A 451 19.79 -5.45 -5.23
CA THR A 451 19.65 -6.52 -6.24
C THR A 451 19.64 -7.91 -5.60
N SER A 452 20.40 -8.11 -4.52
CA SER A 452 20.39 -9.34 -3.72
C SER A 452 19.03 -9.75 -3.15
N LEU A 453 18.04 -8.86 -3.10
CA LEU A 453 16.65 -9.19 -2.73
C LEU A 453 15.81 -9.70 -3.92
N LEU A 454 16.45 -9.96 -5.05
CA LEU A 454 15.83 -10.30 -6.34
C LEU A 454 16.59 -11.42 -7.10
N LEU A 455 17.75 -11.89 -6.60
CA LEU A 455 18.59 -12.93 -7.23
C LEU A 455 18.20 -14.37 -6.84
N PHE A 456 16.93 -14.59 -6.49
CA PHE A 456 16.40 -15.93 -6.23
C PHE A 456 15.84 -16.55 -7.51
N HIS A 457 15.77 -17.89 -7.51
CA HIS A 457 15.24 -18.72 -8.59
C HIS A 457 13.76 -19.04 -8.38
#